data_AF-A0AAE4U4S5-F1
#
_entry.id   AF-A0AAE4U4S5-F1
#
_cell.length_a   1.000
_cell.length_b   1.000
_cell.length_c   1.000
_cell.angle_alpha   90.00
_cell.angle_beta   90.00
_cell.angle_gamma   90.00
#
_symmetry.space_group_name_H-M   'P 1'
#
loop_
_entity.id
_entity.type
_entity.pdbx_description
1 polymer ?
#
loop_
_entity_poly.entity_id
_entity_poly.type
_entity_poly.pdbx_seq_one_letter_code
_entity_poly.pdbx_strand_id
1 'polypeptide(L)'
;MSAPAAVKVVTAGPSRNIEPVARRFPLLTDGIVDCWAAGTLGSAPGSSERVPGPTAYWFDAVVDVGPERATAWADEYHAEPVAAPDRVAAELRGFVPVGEFVGGQHLDDAFSSGDWRATVYLSPSTGRVVVLGIDD
;
A
#
# COMPACT_ATOMS: atom_id res chain seq x y z
N MET A 1 11.89 -21.62 10.16
CA MET A 1 12.77 -20.42 10.12
C MET A 1 12.05 -19.39 9.29
N SER A 2 11.53 -18.31 9.88
CA SER A 2 10.89 -17.23 9.11
C SER A 2 11.97 -16.46 8.37
N ALA A 3 11.78 -16.25 7.06
CA ALA A 3 12.66 -15.38 6.28
C ALA A 3 12.64 -13.96 6.88
N PRO A 4 13.77 -13.24 6.92
CA PRO A 4 13.77 -11.83 7.34
C PRO A 4 12.86 -11.04 6.39
N ALA A 5 11.98 -10.21 6.96
CA ALA A 5 11.17 -9.30 6.18
C ALA A 5 12.10 -8.38 5.37
N ALA A 6 11.84 -8.24 4.07
CA ALA A 6 12.58 -7.31 3.22
C ALA A 6 12.49 -5.89 3.79
N VAL A 7 13.63 -5.19 3.88
CA VAL A 7 13.67 -3.84 4.44
C VAL A 7 13.25 -2.85 3.36
N LYS A 8 12.22 -2.05 3.66
CA LYS A 8 11.81 -0.91 2.83
C LYS A 8 12.81 0.22 3.02
N VAL A 9 13.62 0.48 1.99
CA VAL A 9 14.52 1.65 1.94
C VAL A 9 13.79 2.75 1.18
N VAL A 10 13.47 3.85 1.87
CA VAL A 10 12.72 4.98 1.29
C VAL A 10 13.64 5.77 0.37
N THR A 11 13.18 6.03 -0.86
CA THR A 11 13.88 6.86 -1.84
C THR A 11 13.03 8.04 -2.33
N ALA A 12 11.73 8.04 -2.05
CA ALA A 12 10.82 9.14 -2.39
C ALA A 12 9.66 9.25 -1.38
N GLY A 13 9.13 10.48 -1.23
CA GLY A 13 8.15 10.81 -0.20
C GLY A 13 8.82 11.06 1.17
N PRO A 14 8.03 11.22 2.24
CA PRO A 14 6.57 11.25 2.26
C PRO A 14 6.01 12.44 1.49
N SER A 15 4.90 12.26 0.77
CA SER A 15 4.25 13.32 -0.02
C SER A 15 2.74 13.14 -0.08
N ARG A 16 2.02 14.20 -0.46
CA ARG A 16 0.56 14.24 -0.64
C ARG A 16 0.14 14.44 -2.10
N ASN A 17 1.09 14.37 -3.04
CA ASN A 17 0.77 14.51 -4.46
C ASN A 17 -0.02 13.27 -4.95
N ILE A 18 -1.16 13.49 -5.61
CA ILE A 18 -2.01 12.46 -6.20
C ILE A 18 -1.39 11.83 -7.46
N GLU A 19 -0.59 12.57 -8.25
CA GLU A 19 -0.12 12.09 -9.55
C GLU A 19 0.65 10.74 -9.49
N PRO A 20 1.55 10.50 -8.52
CA PRO A 20 2.26 9.22 -8.42
C PRO A 20 1.36 8.07 -7.97
N VAL A 21 0.32 8.37 -7.19
CA VAL A 21 -0.67 7.39 -6.71
C VAL A 21 -1.60 7.00 -7.85
N ALA A 22 -2.24 7.98 -8.49
CA ALA A 22 -3.20 7.78 -9.58
C ALA A 22 -2.57 7.06 -10.78
N ARG A 23 -1.29 7.29 -11.06
CA ARG A 23 -0.54 6.58 -12.11
C ARG A 23 -0.45 5.08 -11.85
N ARG A 24 -0.30 4.66 -10.59
CA ARG A 24 -0.08 3.27 -10.19
C ARG A 24 -1.38 2.55 -9.88
N PHE A 25 -2.30 3.26 -9.25
CA PHE A 25 -3.59 2.77 -8.77
C PHE A 25 -4.71 3.70 -9.28
N PRO A 26 -5.16 3.55 -10.54
CA PRO A 26 -6.12 4.47 -11.15
C PRO A 26 -7.44 4.62 -10.40
N LEU A 27 -7.88 3.59 -9.66
CA LEU A 27 -9.09 3.65 -8.82
C LEU A 27 -9.02 4.72 -7.71
N LEU A 28 -7.81 5.17 -7.34
CA LEU A 28 -7.60 6.20 -6.32
C LEU A 28 -7.54 7.64 -6.87
N THR A 29 -7.72 7.84 -8.18
CA THR A 29 -7.53 9.15 -8.83
C THR A 29 -8.39 10.26 -8.23
N ASP A 30 -9.61 9.93 -7.77
CA ASP A 30 -10.55 10.89 -7.18
C ASP A 30 -10.42 11.01 -5.64
N GLY A 31 -9.42 10.37 -5.04
CA GLY A 31 -9.17 10.39 -3.60
C GLY A 31 -8.30 11.56 -3.14
N ILE A 32 -8.34 11.83 -1.84
CA ILE A 32 -7.45 12.79 -1.18
C ILE A 32 -6.29 12.02 -0.56
N VAL A 33 -5.05 12.27 -1.03
CA VAL A 33 -3.88 11.57 -0.51
C VAL A 33 -3.47 12.13 0.85
N ASP A 34 -3.58 11.30 1.88
CA ASP A 34 -3.10 11.62 3.22
C ASP A 34 -1.57 11.59 3.26
N CYS A 35 -0.97 10.53 2.70
CA CYS A 35 0.47 10.36 2.56
C CYS A 35 0.81 9.20 1.60
N TRP A 36 1.89 9.33 0.82
CA TRP A 36 2.53 8.22 0.12
C TRP A 36 4.05 8.27 0.28
N ALA A 37 4.69 7.10 0.24
CA ALA A 37 6.14 6.95 0.19
C ALA A 37 6.51 5.80 -0.75
N ALA A 38 7.71 5.84 -1.31
CA ALA A 38 8.19 4.82 -2.23
C ALA A 38 9.68 4.57 -2.04
N GLY A 39 10.13 3.43 -2.54
CA GLY A 39 11.51 3.03 -2.34
C GLY A 39 11.87 1.72 -3.00
N THR A 40 13.00 1.17 -2.58
CA THR A 40 13.49 -0.14 -3.01
C THR A 40 13.41 -1.12 -1.85
N LEU A 41 13.10 -2.38 -2.15
CA LEU A 41 13.29 -3.48 -1.23
C LEU A 41 14.77 -3.85 -1.22
N GLY A 42 15.42 -3.77 -0.04
CA GLY A 42 16.85 -4.05 0.11
C GLY A 42 17.16 -4.94 1.32
N SER A 43 18.35 -5.54 1.31
CA SER A 43 18.92 -6.19 2.50
C SER A 43 19.41 -5.12 3.50
N ALA A 44 19.14 -5.34 4.79
CA ALA A 44 19.60 -4.46 5.86
C ALA A 44 21.12 -4.17 5.79
N PRO A 45 21.60 -2.99 6.21
CA PRO A 45 23.03 -2.74 6.35
C PRO A 45 23.61 -3.70 7.40
N GLY A 46 24.42 -4.66 6.95
CA GLY A 46 25.01 -5.71 7.79
C GLY A 46 25.03 -7.11 7.15
N SER A 47 24.29 -7.34 6.07
CA SER A 47 24.41 -8.54 5.25
C SER A 47 25.54 -8.36 4.22
N SER A 48 26.67 -9.01 4.46
CA SER A 48 27.91 -8.94 3.67
C SER A 48 27.83 -9.50 2.24
N GLU A 49 26.63 -9.75 1.72
CA GLU A 49 26.41 -10.23 0.36
C GLU A 49 25.63 -9.16 -0.41
N ARG A 50 26.38 -8.20 -0.95
CA ARG A 50 25.89 -7.31 -2.00
C ARG A 50 25.73 -8.13 -3.28
N VAL A 51 24.69 -8.96 -3.35
CA VAL A 51 24.24 -9.58 -4.59
C VAL A 51 23.62 -8.46 -5.43
N PRO A 52 24.12 -8.16 -6.64
CA PRO A 52 23.44 -7.27 -7.56
C PRO A 52 22.22 -8.04 -8.11
N GLY A 53 21.10 -7.97 -7.39
CA GLY A 53 19.80 -8.49 -7.81
C GLY A 53 18.83 -7.34 -8.10
N PRO A 54 17.75 -7.58 -8.86
CA PRO A 54 16.75 -6.56 -9.16
C PRO A 54 16.23 -5.96 -7.86
N THR A 55 16.41 -4.65 -7.69
CA THR A 55 15.74 -3.89 -6.63
C THR A 55 14.26 -3.82 -6.98
N ALA A 56 13.44 -4.72 -6.43
CA ALA A 56 11.99 -4.56 -6.49
C ALA A 56 11.61 -3.22 -5.86
N TYR A 57 10.82 -2.42 -6.57
CA TYR A 57 10.33 -1.16 -6.04
C TYR A 57 9.08 -1.39 -5.22
N TRP A 58 8.92 -0.60 -4.16
CA TRP A 58 7.70 -0.56 -3.38
C TRP A 58 7.11 0.85 -3.38
N PHE A 59 5.80 0.93 -3.23
CA PHE A 59 5.05 2.18 -3.13
C PHE A 59 3.88 1.98 -2.17
N ASP A 60 3.90 2.66 -1.04
CA ASP A 60 2.81 2.63 -0.09
C ASP A 60 2.03 3.95 -0.13
N ALA A 61 0.72 3.89 0.03
CA ALA A 61 -0.13 5.06 0.12
C ALA A 61 -1.28 4.89 1.12
N VAL A 62 -1.66 6.00 1.76
CA VAL A 62 -2.93 6.16 2.47
C VAL A 62 -3.73 7.24 1.76
N VAL A 63 -4.95 6.89 1.34
CA VAL A 63 -5.84 7.76 0.58
C VAL A 63 -7.22 7.77 1.22
N ASP A 64 -7.78 8.95 1.42
CA ASP A 64 -9.18 9.13 1.79
C ASP A 64 -10.05 9.10 0.53
N VAL A 65 -10.98 8.15 0.48
CA VAL A 65 -11.94 7.98 -0.62
C VAL A 65 -13.39 8.20 -0.16
N GLY A 66 -13.58 8.52 1.12
CA GLY A 66 -14.89 8.63 1.77
C GLY A 66 -15.45 7.27 2.24
N PRO A 67 -16.15 7.22 3.40
CA PRO A 67 -16.74 6.00 3.94
C PRO A 67 -17.69 5.29 2.99
N GLU A 68 -18.51 6.05 2.25
CA GLU A 68 -19.48 5.48 1.31
C GLU A 68 -18.81 4.68 0.19
N ARG A 69 -17.72 5.21 -0.37
CA ARG A 69 -16.96 4.54 -1.42
C ARG A 69 -16.16 3.35 -0.88
N ALA A 70 -15.56 3.49 0.29
CA ALA A 70 -14.85 2.39 0.94
C ALA A 70 -15.79 1.21 1.23
N THR A 71 -17.01 1.46 1.71
CA THR A 71 -18.03 0.42 1.90
C THR A 71 -18.49 -0.17 0.58
N ALA A 72 -18.76 0.67 -0.44
CA ALA A 72 -19.17 0.19 -1.76
C ALA A 72 -18.14 -0.76 -2.38
N TRP A 73 -16.85 -0.42 -2.30
CA TRP A 73 -15.77 -1.31 -2.76
C TRP A 73 -15.64 -2.57 -1.92
N ALA A 74 -15.83 -2.49 -0.60
CA ALA A 74 -15.82 -3.69 0.24
C ALA A 74 -16.91 -4.68 -0.19
N ASP A 75 -18.11 -4.19 -0.49
CA ASP A 75 -19.22 -5.02 -0.98
C ASP A 75 -18.97 -5.53 -2.40
N GLU A 76 -18.56 -4.66 -3.32
CA GLU A 76 -18.31 -4.95 -4.74
C GLU A 76 -17.23 -6.01 -4.93
N TYR A 77 -16.13 -5.91 -4.18
CA TYR A 77 -14.98 -6.82 -4.28
C TYR A 77 -15.01 -7.95 -3.26
N HIS A 78 -16.12 -8.13 -2.54
CA HIS A 78 -16.29 -9.18 -1.53
C HIS A 78 -15.14 -9.20 -0.50
N ALA A 79 -14.76 -8.02 0.00
CA ALA A 79 -13.68 -7.89 0.97
C ALA A 79 -14.08 -8.49 2.32
N GLU A 80 -13.16 -9.20 2.94
CA GLU A 80 -13.36 -9.86 4.23
C GLU A 80 -12.55 -9.17 5.33
N PRO A 81 -12.93 -9.32 6.62
CA PRO A 81 -12.14 -8.79 7.73
C PRO A 81 -10.71 -9.30 7.74
N VAL A 82 -9.74 -8.39 7.84
CA VAL A 82 -8.31 -8.68 7.89
C VAL A 82 -7.63 -7.95 9.04
N ALA A 83 -6.45 -8.44 9.44
CA ALA A 83 -5.60 -7.71 10.37
C ALA A 83 -5.11 -6.39 9.75
N ALA A 84 -4.86 -5.40 10.61
CA ALA A 84 -4.27 -4.14 10.17
C ALA A 84 -2.90 -4.36 9.51
N PRO A 85 -2.53 -3.54 8.51
CA PRO A 85 -1.30 -3.75 7.77
C PRO A 85 -0.06 -3.46 8.63
N ASP A 86 0.81 -4.45 8.78
CA ASP A 86 2.02 -4.39 9.62
C ASP A 86 3.29 -4.00 8.83
N ARG A 87 3.25 -4.09 7.51
CA ARG A 87 4.37 -3.80 6.59
C ARG A 87 4.36 -2.41 5.96
N VAL A 88 3.51 -1.50 6.45
CA VAL A 88 3.47 -0.11 6.00
C VAL A 88 4.78 0.59 6.32
N ALA A 89 5.29 1.37 5.37
CA ALA A 89 6.46 2.22 5.54
C ALA A 89 6.35 3.10 6.80
N ALA A 90 7.48 3.34 7.48
CA ALA A 90 7.49 3.99 8.79
C ALA A 90 6.86 5.40 8.75
N GLU A 91 7.04 6.11 7.64
CA GLU A 91 6.52 7.44 7.35
C GLU A 91 4.98 7.47 7.26
N LEU A 92 4.36 6.34 6.93
CA LEU A 92 2.91 6.24 6.73
C LEU A 92 2.18 5.73 7.97
N ARG A 93 2.88 5.14 8.95
CA ARG A 93 2.27 4.54 10.15
C ARG A 93 1.38 5.50 10.92
N GLY A 94 1.72 6.79 10.95
CA GLY A 94 0.90 7.83 11.60
C GLY A 94 -0.38 8.21 10.84
N PHE A 95 -0.50 7.80 9.58
CA PHE A 95 -1.64 8.07 8.70
C PHE A 95 -2.56 6.85 8.55
N VAL A 96 -2.08 5.64 8.86
CA VAL A 96 -2.91 4.44 8.89
C VAL A 96 -4.00 4.60 9.95
N PRO A 97 -5.29 4.48 9.60
CA PRO A 97 -6.37 4.63 10.56
C PRO A 97 -6.32 3.51 11.59
N VAL A 98 -6.78 3.82 12.81
CA VAL A 98 -7.02 2.80 13.84
C VAL A 98 -8.40 2.21 13.61
N GLY A 99 -8.51 0.88 13.72
CA GLY A 99 -9.81 0.20 13.67
C GLY A 99 -9.77 -1.06 12.82
N GLU A 100 -10.95 -1.45 12.36
CA GLU A 100 -11.15 -2.62 11.52
C GLU A 100 -10.73 -2.34 10.08
N PHE A 101 -10.16 -3.37 9.47
CA PHE A 101 -9.79 -3.38 8.06
C PHE A 101 -10.48 -4.54 7.36
N VAL A 102 -10.81 -4.33 6.10
CA VAL A 102 -11.24 -5.38 5.18
C VAL A 102 -10.31 -5.40 3.98
N GLY A 103 -10.10 -6.59 3.41
CA GLY A 103 -9.25 -6.81 2.24
C GLY A 103 -9.56 -8.13 1.58
N GLY A 104 -8.85 -8.47 0.51
CA GLY A 104 -9.06 -9.74 -0.19
C GLY A 104 -8.50 -9.74 -1.60
N GLN A 105 -8.38 -10.93 -2.19
CA GLN A 105 -7.73 -11.10 -3.48
C GLN A 105 -8.42 -10.36 -4.62
N HIS A 106 -9.77 -10.37 -4.68
CA HIS A 106 -10.48 -9.63 -5.74
C HIS A 106 -10.25 -8.11 -5.66
N LEU A 107 -10.11 -7.57 -4.45
CA LEU A 107 -9.79 -6.16 -4.24
C LEU A 107 -8.35 -5.85 -4.65
N ASP A 108 -7.40 -6.70 -4.25
CA ASP A 108 -5.99 -6.60 -4.63
C ASP A 108 -5.81 -6.64 -6.15
N ASP A 109 -6.50 -7.57 -6.82
CA ASP A 109 -6.45 -7.72 -8.28
C ASP A 109 -7.09 -6.51 -8.99
N ALA A 110 -8.16 -5.93 -8.45
CA ALA A 110 -8.81 -4.75 -9.01
C ALA A 110 -7.96 -3.47 -8.91
N PHE A 111 -7.17 -3.34 -7.84
CA PHE A 111 -6.27 -2.20 -7.64
C PHE A 111 -4.91 -2.39 -8.30
N SER A 112 -4.52 -3.63 -8.60
CA SER A 112 -3.29 -3.91 -9.34
C SER A 112 -3.37 -3.35 -10.76
N SER A 113 -2.22 -2.95 -11.30
CA SER A 113 -2.06 -2.52 -12.68
C SER A 113 -0.94 -3.32 -13.35
N GLY A 114 -0.73 -3.12 -14.65
CA GLY A 114 0.19 -3.95 -15.44
C GLY A 114 1.61 -4.05 -14.87
N ASP A 115 2.11 -2.98 -14.25
CA ASP A 115 3.45 -2.93 -13.66
C ASP A 115 3.44 -3.00 -12.11
N TRP A 116 2.27 -2.98 -11.47
CA TRP A 116 2.17 -2.86 -10.01
C TRP A 116 1.18 -3.86 -9.43
N ARG A 117 1.67 -4.72 -8.53
CA ARG A 117 0.83 -5.54 -7.68
C ARG A 117 0.45 -4.77 -6.42
N ALA A 118 -0.85 -4.69 -6.14
CA ALA A 118 -1.39 -4.03 -4.95
C ALA A 118 -1.78 -5.07 -3.89
N THR A 119 -1.54 -4.74 -2.62
CA THR A 119 -2.25 -5.32 -1.48
C THR A 119 -3.01 -4.19 -0.78
N VAL A 120 -4.33 -4.32 -0.69
CA VAL A 120 -5.24 -3.26 -0.32
C VAL A 120 -5.95 -3.57 0.98
N TYR A 121 -5.98 -2.57 1.86
CA TYR A 121 -6.73 -2.60 3.11
C TYR A 121 -7.68 -1.42 3.12
N LEU A 122 -8.97 -1.69 3.12
CA LEU A 122 -10.01 -0.68 3.28
C LEU A 122 -10.34 -0.53 4.76
N SER A 123 -10.55 0.70 5.19
CA SER A 123 -11.16 1.02 6.47
C SER A 123 -12.53 1.67 6.22
N PRO A 124 -13.62 0.88 6.14
CA PRO A 124 -14.95 1.40 5.80
C PRO A 124 -15.44 2.47 6.79
N SER A 125 -15.11 2.33 8.07
CA SER A 125 -15.51 3.26 9.13
C SER A 125 -14.88 4.65 8.98
N THR A 126 -13.67 4.73 8.40
CA THR A 126 -12.94 5.97 8.25
C THR A 126 -12.92 6.48 6.81
N GLY A 127 -13.26 5.65 5.82
CA GLY A 127 -13.16 5.99 4.40
C GLY A 127 -11.75 5.96 3.84
N ARG A 128 -10.76 5.43 4.58
CA ARG A 128 -9.37 5.34 4.11
C ARG A 128 -9.10 4.03 3.40
N VAL A 129 -8.23 4.10 2.42
CA VAL A 129 -7.59 2.98 1.76
C VAL A 129 -6.10 3.02 2.04
N VAL A 130 -5.54 1.91 2.51
CA VAL A 130 -4.10 1.69 2.59
C VAL A 130 -3.72 0.73 1.47
N VAL A 131 -2.83 1.16 0.58
CA VAL A 131 -2.32 0.32 -0.52
C VAL A 131 -0.84 0.09 -0.32
N LEU A 132 -0.42 -1.17 -0.39
CA LEU A 132 0.98 -1.60 -0.45
C LEU A 132 1.26 -2.10 -1.86
N GLY A 133 2.02 -1.34 -2.63
CA GLY A 133 2.39 -1.64 -4.00
C GLY A 133 3.78 -2.25 -4.09
N ILE A 134 3.93 -3.30 -4.89
CA ILE A 134 5.22 -3.84 -5.32
C ILE A 134 5.25 -3.86 -6.85
N ASP A 135 6.36 -3.43 -7.43
CA ASP A 135 6.66 -3.52 -8.87
C ASP A 135 6.85 -4.99 -9.25
N ASP A 136 6.12 -5.47 -10.28
CA ASP A 136 6.12 -6.89 -10.73
C ASP A 136 7.19 -7.16 -11.81
#